data_AF-A0A7K0A8H3-F1
#
_entry.id   AF-A0A7K0A8H3-F1
#
_cell.length_a   1.000
_cell.length_b   1.000
_cell.length_c   1.000
_cell.angle_alpha   90.00
_cell.angle_beta   90.00
_cell.angle_gamma   90.00
#
_symmetry.space_group_name_H-M   'P 1'
#
loop_
_entity.id
_entity.type
_entity.pdbx_description
1 polymer ?
#
loop_
_entity_poly.entity_id
_entity_poly.type
_entity_poly.pdbx_seq_one_letter_code
_entity_poly.pdbx_strand_id
1 'polypeptide(L)' 'NGLLRQYFPKGANLRVHSAEDLAAVQAELNNRPRKVLGWTSPAAALSALESPHQEAAVATFA' A
#
# COMPACT_ATOMS: atom_id res chain seq x y z
N ASN A 1 0.49 8.68 10.38
CA ASN A 1 0.83 7.25 10.60
C ASN A 1 0.26 6.69 11.90
N GLY A 2 -1.06 6.70 12.10
CA GLY A 2 -1.66 6.00 13.25
C GLY A 2 -1.53 4.47 13.15
N LEU A 3 -1.39 3.96 11.94
CA LEU A 3 -1.28 2.54 11.64
C LEU A 3 0.06 1.93 12.06
N LEU A 4 1.17 2.63 11.82
CA LEU A 4 2.50 2.22 12.30
C LEU A 4 2.57 2.20 13.84
N ARG A 5 1.70 2.96 14.53
CA ARG A 5 1.65 2.95 16.00
C ARG A 5 1.10 1.65 16.59
N GLN A 6 0.52 0.77 15.77
CA GLN A 6 0.10 -0.56 16.18
C GLN A 6 1.30 -1.51 16.33
N TYR A 7 2.41 -1.21 15.66
CA TYR A 7 3.62 -2.04 15.62
C TYR A 7 4.80 -1.37 16.33
N PHE A 8 4.87 -0.04 16.33
CA PHE A 8 5.97 0.73 16.90
C PHE A 8 5.47 1.78 17.88
N PRO A 9 6.12 1.97 19.04
CA PRO A 9 5.75 3.03 19.96
C PRO A 9 5.87 4.41 19.30
N LYS A 10 5.11 5.38 19.80
CA LYS A 10 5.15 6.75 19.29
C LYS A 10 6.58 7.31 19.44
N GLY A 11 7.16 7.76 18.33
CA GLY A 11 8.53 8.29 18.31
C GLY A 11 9.62 7.22 18.19
N ALA A 12 9.27 5.96 17.92
CA ALA A 12 10.23 4.92 17.62
C ALA A 12 11.14 5.32 16.44
N ASN A 13 12.44 5.14 16.63
CA ASN A 13 13.41 5.27 15.56
C ASN A 13 13.37 3.99 14.71
N LEU A 14 12.79 4.05 13.51
CA LEU A 14 12.68 2.87 12.64
C LEU A 14 14.02 2.23 12.27
N ARG A 15 15.13 2.97 12.40
CA ARG A 15 16.49 2.45 12.14
C ARG A 15 16.97 1.43 13.18
N VAL A 16 16.34 1.37 14.36
CA VAL A 16 16.71 0.37 15.39
C VAL A 16 16.08 -1.00 15.13
N HIS A 17 15.08 -1.07 14.26
CA HIS A 17 14.46 -2.32 13.86
C HIS A 17 15.24 -2.95 12.72
N SER A 18 15.31 -4.28 12.71
CA SER A 18 15.95 -5.00 11.62
C SER A 18 15.17 -4.78 10.31
N ALA A 19 15.84 -4.95 9.18
CA ALA A 19 15.17 -4.91 7.88
C ALA A 19 14.05 -5.97 7.78
N GLU A 20 14.25 -7.12 8.44
CA GLU A 20 13.29 -8.23 8.50
C GLU A 20 12.03 -7.85 9.28
N ASP A 21 12.17 -7.20 10.44
CA ASP A 21 11.03 -6.71 11.23
C ASP A 21 10.19 -5.70 10.43
N LEU A 22 10.87 -4.77 9.76
CA LEU A 22 10.22 -3.77 8.92
C LEU A 22 9.51 -4.41 7.73
N ALA A 23 10.13 -5.41 7.09
CA ALA A 23 9.56 -6.14 5.98
C ALA A 23 8.32 -6.95 6.40
N ALA A 24 8.33 -7.57 7.58
CA ALA A 24 7.19 -8.31 8.11
C ALA A 24 5.99 -7.38 8.34
N VAL A 25 6.20 -6.23 8.99
CA VAL A 25 5.14 -5.23 9.20
C VAL A 25 4.64 -4.67 7.87
N GLN A 26 5.53 -4.39 6.92
CA GLN A 26 5.16 -3.94 5.58
C GLN A 26 4.28 -4.97 4.87
N ALA A 27 4.67 -6.25 4.90
CA ALA A 27 3.92 -7.33 4.28
C ALA A 27 2.52 -7.45 4.88
N GLU A 28 2.38 -7.40 6.20
CA GLU A 28 1.07 -7.45 6.85
C GLU A 28 0.20 -6.25 6.45
N LEU A 29 0.75 -5.04 6.50
CA LEU A 29 0.00 -3.83 6.18
C LEU A 29 -0.46 -3.78 4.72
N ASN A 30 0.40 -4.20 3.79
CA ASN A 30 0.15 -4.18 2.37
C ASN A 30 -0.84 -5.25 1.92
N ASN A 31 -0.90 -6.39 2.63
CA ASN A 31 -1.81 -7.49 2.33
C ASN A 31 -3.15 -7.39 3.05
N ARG A 32 -3.28 -6.54 4.08
CA ARG A 32 -4.50 -6.42 4.88
C ARG A 32 -5.65 -5.76 4.10
N PRO A 33 -6.82 -6.44 3.95
CA PRO A 33 -8.03 -5.85 3.39
C PRO A 33 -8.47 -4.57 4.10
N ARG A 34 -8.82 -3.53 3.36
CA ARG A 34 -9.31 -2.24 3.92
C ARG A 34 -10.70 -1.91 3.42
N LYS A 35 -11.62 -1.62 4.33
CA LYS A 35 -12.98 -1.16 4.00
C LYS A 35 -12.99 0.07 3.08
N VAL A 36 -12.08 1.02 3.30
CA VAL A 36 -11.91 2.22 2.45
C VAL A 36 -11.47 1.91 1.02
N LEU A 37 -10.87 0.73 0.78
CA LEU A 37 -10.51 0.22 -0.54
C LEU A 37 -11.53 -0.81 -1.05
N GLY A 38 -12.78 -0.78 -0.56
CA GLY A 38 -13.78 -1.79 -0.93
C GLY A 38 -13.40 -3.22 -0.51
N TRP A 39 -12.67 -3.36 0.60
CA TRP A 39 -12.09 -4.62 1.09
C TRP A 39 -10.95 -5.20 0.25
N THR A 40 -10.39 -4.44 -0.68
CA THR A 40 -9.14 -4.79 -1.35
C THR A 40 -7.91 -4.45 -0.48
N SER A 41 -6.79 -5.12 -0.72
CA SER A 41 -5.53 -4.83 -0.04
C SER A 41 -4.82 -3.61 -0.67
N PRO A 42 -4.06 -2.83 0.11
CA PRO A 42 -3.27 -1.73 -0.44
C PRO A 42 -2.35 -2.15 -1.60
N ALA A 43 -1.70 -3.32 -1.51
CA ALA A 43 -0.84 -3.82 -2.59
C ALA A 43 -1.62 -4.06 -3.90
N ALA A 44 -2.80 -4.66 -3.81
CA ALA A 44 -3.63 -4.91 -4.99
C ALA A 44 -4.17 -3.61 -5.59
N ALA A 45 -4.60 -2.66 -4.75
CA ALA A 45 -5.05 -1.35 -5.21
C ALA A 45 -3.93 -0.58 -5.93
N LEU A 46 -2.71 -0.60 -5.38
CA LEU A 46 -1.55 0.03 -6.01
C LEU A 46 -1.22 -0.61 -7.34
N SER A 47 -1.15 -1.95 -7.41
CA SER A 47 -0.89 -2.68 -8.66
C SER A 47 -1.93 -2.38 -9.75
N ALA A 48 -3.19 -2.15 -9.38
CA ALA A 48 -4.23 -1.74 -10.32
C ALA A 48 -4.03 -0.31 -10.87
N LEU A 49 -3.39 0.59 -10.11
CA LEU A 49 -3.06 1.95 -10.54
C LEU A 49 -1.77 2.01 -11.36
N GLU A 50 -0.82 1.12 -11.07
CA GLU A 50 0.47 0.99 -11.78
C GLU A 50 0.35 0.24 -13.10
N SER A 51 -0.72 -0.55 -13.27
CA SER A 51 -1.09 -1.08 -14.57
C SER A 51 -1.23 0.11 -15.53
N PRO A 52 -0.57 0.07 -16.71
CA PRO A 52 -0.54 1.23 -17.59
C PRO A 52 -1.97 1.66 -17.83
N HIS A 53 -2.24 2.95 -17.60
CA HIS A 53 -3.43 3.63 -18.07
C HIS A 53 -3.59 3.23 -19.55
N GLN A 54 -4.41 2.22 -19.83
CA GLN A 54 -4.90 1.95 -21.16
C GLN A 54 -5.77 3.15 -21.46
N GLU A 55 -5.17 4.10 -22.17
CA GLU A 55 -5.77 5.29 -22.73
C GLU A 55 -6.92 4.80 -23.62
N ALA A 56 -8.10 4.68 -23.02
CA ALA A 56 -9.31 4.34 -23.72
C ALA A 56 -9.61 5.47 -24.70
N ALA A 57 -9.29 5.21 -25.97
CA ALA A 57 -9.89 5.83 -27.14
C ALA A 57 -9.95 7.36 -27.15
N VAL A 58 -8.87 8.02 -27.59
CA VAL A 58 -9.05 9.17 -28.49
C VAL A 58 -9.46 8.64 -29.85
N ALA A 59 -10.74 8.27 -29.98
CA ALA A 59 -11.39 8.16 -31.28
C ALA A 59 -11.49 9.58 -31.85
N THR A 60 -10.41 10.01 -32.51
CA THR A 60 -10.40 11.19 -33.37
C THR A 60 -11.42 10.95 -34.48
N PHE A 61 -12.56 11.62 -34.39
CA PHE A 61 -13.45 11.85 -35.51
C PHE A 61 -12.68 12.68 -36.57
N ALA A 62 -12.40 12.08 -37.73
CA ALA A 62 -12.13 12.75 -38.99
C ALA A 62 -12.40 11.78 -40.15
#